data_AF-T0R449-F1
#
_entry.id   AF-T0R449-F1
#
_cell.length_a   1.000
_cell.length_b   1.000
_cell.length_c   1.000
_cell.angle_alpha   90.00
_cell.angle_beta   90.00
_cell.angle_gamma   90.00
#
_symmetry.space_group_name_H-M   'P 1'
#
loop_
_entity.id
_entity.type
_entity.pdbx_description
1 polymer ?
#
loop_
_entity_poly.entity_id
_entity_poly.type
_entity_poly.pdbx_seq_one_letter_code
_entity_poly.pdbx_strand_id
1 'polypeptide(L)'
;MSDTTGNLSSLVEAVMVPHCYDEENEDMYGGSERMAIHGVDVDWPIAPALAASLMETSPEKTTLLLPPSAISTSFYLDQWSFEYDTILRGLKLGARYVYDFAHFAIDAVGSASALVPRSASAPGTFATLLYFMPSDCTGGAVTITYDDRTTTYETLSGHSVVFFNTCHVSVAPITSGTRGVFVHNVSHEDYDSDYSYCSTPPQLPSKADIDDAIEMENYCIIHVELETWTTAPQYATLTGRDKAVVDWLLAASVFDVAFVTVATAMDRWRNNDDRDKAEQKLPNIFHPQCATPARLQAAWRSLSISCFIEEDSIDILGNDTVCLVFWPKALRLKLLGLVRTVALLRDHVDGLCSDDFGFGSTHALFEAAVRLFIGAEPGPAQFNRPSRLAMANVLFDYGDCTLMADYLGGMRWNAHDVAIVPWVVAVVRRFGLPSMTEALSRLHYSTSGVFWRKVLEGIGADNPSCERDLYDLASRWWTAQLRWNGMPTDGISLVAWLYENAVAPSTHVALSMRLPADAIDNILLMMIDVTPLVKEPRDSRGLPAALWSLRATPLPRVLQYAYLNMALQPDYVNYYDEAAAYLLLLTIGSRRFDAAEALASTRRATPKFQKTLATLQKRGQLTAAQELVLDNYLSSI
;
A
#
# COMPACT_ATOMS: atom_id res chain seq x y z
N MET A 1 -2.15 -14.75 -22.56
CA MET A 1 -1.91 -15.19 -21.18
C MET A 1 -1.30 -14.02 -20.47
N SER A 2 -2.10 -13.41 -19.60
CA SER A 2 -1.83 -12.18 -18.87
C SER A 2 -0.61 -12.34 -17.98
N ASP A 3 0.21 -11.28 -17.92
CA ASP A 3 1.13 -11.02 -16.82
C ASP A 3 0.39 -11.30 -15.49
N THR A 4 0.73 -12.40 -14.82
CA THR A 4 0.30 -12.67 -13.43
C THR A 4 1.10 -11.85 -12.42
N THR A 5 1.90 -10.88 -12.87
CA THR A 5 2.46 -9.81 -12.01
C THR A 5 1.33 -8.85 -11.61
N GLY A 6 0.35 -9.40 -10.92
CA GLY A 6 -0.79 -8.70 -10.36
C GLY A 6 -0.53 -8.40 -8.89
N ASN A 7 -1.24 -7.39 -8.39
CA ASN A 7 -1.30 -7.11 -6.97
C ASN A 7 -2.07 -8.25 -6.26
N LEU A 8 -2.07 -8.29 -4.92
CA LEU A 8 -2.72 -9.37 -4.18
C LEU A 8 -4.23 -9.43 -4.45
N SER A 9 -4.88 -8.31 -4.78
CA SER A 9 -6.30 -8.27 -5.18
C SER A 9 -6.55 -9.11 -6.43
N SER A 10 -5.73 -8.95 -7.47
CA SER A 10 -5.82 -9.74 -8.71
C SER A 10 -5.61 -11.24 -8.46
N LEU A 11 -4.74 -11.61 -7.51
CA LEU A 11 -4.57 -13.02 -7.13
C LEU A 11 -5.83 -13.59 -6.49
N VAL A 12 -6.50 -12.82 -5.63
CA VAL A 12 -7.77 -13.25 -5.03
C VAL A 12 -8.87 -13.35 -6.06
N GLU A 13 -8.97 -12.41 -6.99
CA GLU A 13 -9.90 -12.50 -8.12
C GLU A 13 -9.70 -13.79 -8.91
N ALA A 14 -8.45 -14.20 -9.16
CA ALA A 14 -8.15 -15.46 -9.83
C ALA A 14 -8.64 -16.70 -9.05
N VAL A 15 -8.55 -16.67 -7.71
CA VAL A 15 -9.06 -17.74 -6.83
C VAL A 15 -10.60 -17.72 -6.78
N MET A 16 -11.20 -16.54 -6.87
CA MET A 16 -12.65 -16.32 -6.85
C MET A 16 -13.35 -16.77 -8.12
N VAL A 17 -12.64 -16.89 -9.25
CA VAL A 17 -13.20 -17.45 -10.49
C VAL A 17 -13.32 -18.98 -10.34
N PRO A 18 -14.54 -19.52 -10.19
CA PRO A 18 -14.72 -20.94 -10.01
C PRO A 18 -14.58 -21.67 -11.36
N HIS A 19 -14.30 -22.96 -11.33
CA HIS A 19 -14.26 -23.78 -12.56
C HIS A 19 -15.66 -24.18 -13.05
N CYS A 20 -16.65 -24.11 -12.15
CA CYS A 20 -18.07 -24.27 -12.43
C CYS A 20 -18.91 -23.53 -11.38
N TYR A 21 -20.16 -23.23 -11.69
CA TYR A 21 -21.13 -22.60 -10.78
C TYR A 21 -22.50 -23.23 -10.99
N ASP A 22 -23.29 -23.36 -9.92
CA ASP A 22 -24.67 -23.80 -9.99
C ASP A 22 -25.62 -22.84 -9.26
N GLU A 23 -26.87 -22.82 -9.71
CA GLU A 23 -27.93 -22.03 -9.11
C GLU A 23 -29.22 -22.86 -9.07
N GLU A 24 -29.87 -22.91 -7.91
CA GLU A 24 -31.18 -23.52 -7.74
C GLU A 24 -32.26 -22.55 -8.23
N ASN A 25 -33.04 -22.95 -9.24
CA ASN A 25 -34.05 -22.06 -9.81
C ASN A 25 -35.40 -22.26 -9.12
N GLU A 26 -35.51 -21.93 -7.83
CA GLU A 26 -36.77 -22.10 -7.06
C GLU A 26 -37.94 -21.29 -7.65
N ASP A 27 -37.67 -20.11 -8.22
CA ASP A 27 -38.70 -19.17 -8.71
C ASP A 27 -39.15 -19.40 -10.17
N MET A 28 -38.41 -20.19 -10.96
CA MET A 28 -38.81 -20.47 -12.36
C MET A 28 -40.06 -21.36 -12.43
N TYR A 29 -40.36 -22.13 -11.39
CA TYR A 29 -41.39 -23.17 -11.47
C TYR A 29 -42.79 -22.66 -11.11
N GLY A 30 -43.43 -21.99 -12.07
CA GLY A 30 -44.88 -21.76 -12.04
C GLY A 30 -45.73 -23.02 -12.28
N GLY A 31 -45.12 -24.21 -12.41
CA GLY A 31 -45.80 -25.49 -12.60
C GLY A 31 -46.64 -25.61 -13.87
N SER A 32 -46.49 -24.68 -14.83
CA SER A 32 -47.34 -24.56 -16.03
C SER A 32 -46.55 -24.54 -17.35
N GLU A 33 -45.26 -24.80 -17.29
CA GLU A 33 -44.36 -24.64 -18.43
C GLU A 33 -44.49 -25.84 -19.38
N ARG A 34 -45.12 -25.59 -20.53
CA ARG A 34 -45.32 -26.60 -21.57
C ARG A 34 -44.10 -26.66 -22.47
N MET A 35 -43.47 -27.83 -22.53
CA MET A 35 -42.44 -28.15 -23.51
C MET A 35 -43.00 -29.17 -24.50
N ALA A 36 -42.78 -28.97 -25.79
CA ALA A 36 -43.15 -29.95 -26.80
C ALA A 36 -41.93 -30.52 -27.54
N ILE A 37 -41.81 -31.84 -27.52
CA ILE A 37 -40.78 -32.60 -28.24
C ILE A 37 -41.43 -33.22 -29.47
N HIS A 38 -40.97 -32.84 -30.66
CA HIS A 38 -41.57 -33.24 -31.95
C HIS A 38 -43.09 -32.96 -32.02
N GLY A 39 -43.55 -31.87 -31.39
CA GLY A 39 -44.96 -31.49 -31.34
C GLY A 39 -45.80 -32.26 -30.31
N VAL A 40 -45.19 -33.11 -29.47
CA VAL A 40 -45.86 -33.79 -28.36
C VAL A 40 -45.54 -33.06 -27.07
N ASP A 41 -46.57 -32.61 -26.36
CA ASP A 41 -46.44 -31.97 -25.05
C ASP A 41 -45.84 -32.96 -24.03
N VAL A 42 -44.87 -32.48 -23.26
CA VAL A 42 -44.14 -33.22 -22.24
C VAL A 42 -44.29 -32.51 -20.91
N ASP A 43 -44.81 -33.23 -19.92
CA ASP A 43 -44.83 -32.80 -18.52
C ASP A 43 -43.55 -33.28 -17.82
N TRP A 44 -43.04 -32.48 -16.87
CA TRP A 44 -41.86 -32.82 -16.08
C TRP A 44 -42.20 -33.01 -14.59
N PRO A 45 -41.66 -34.04 -13.92
CA PRO A 45 -40.80 -35.10 -14.44
C PRO A 45 -41.47 -35.97 -15.52
N ILE A 46 -40.71 -36.40 -16.53
CA ILE A 46 -41.25 -37.11 -17.69
C ILE A 46 -41.80 -38.48 -17.29
N ALA A 47 -43.01 -38.80 -17.78
CA ALA A 47 -43.64 -40.08 -17.51
C ALA A 47 -42.79 -41.24 -18.07
N PRO A 48 -42.56 -42.34 -17.32
CA PRO A 48 -41.69 -43.44 -17.75
C PRO A 48 -42.07 -44.04 -19.11
N ALA A 49 -43.36 -44.13 -19.43
CA ALA A 49 -43.84 -44.64 -20.72
C ALA A 49 -43.46 -43.73 -21.89
N LEU A 50 -43.52 -42.41 -21.70
CA LEU A 50 -43.13 -41.43 -22.71
C LEU A 50 -41.61 -41.41 -22.88
N ALA A 51 -40.86 -41.44 -21.77
CA ALA A 51 -39.41 -41.52 -21.81
C ALA A 51 -38.93 -42.80 -22.54
N ALA A 52 -39.54 -43.95 -22.25
CA ALA A 52 -39.23 -45.21 -22.96
C ALA A 52 -39.49 -45.09 -24.46
N SER A 53 -40.63 -44.52 -24.87
CA SER A 53 -40.98 -44.29 -26.27
C SER A 53 -39.97 -43.38 -26.99
N LEU A 54 -39.57 -42.28 -26.35
CA LEU A 54 -38.55 -41.38 -26.90
C LEU A 54 -37.20 -42.10 -27.04
N MET A 55 -36.81 -42.88 -26.02
CA MET A 55 -35.55 -43.62 -25.99
C MET A 55 -35.45 -44.78 -26.99
N GLU A 56 -36.57 -45.28 -27.52
CA GLU A 56 -36.54 -46.28 -28.61
C GLU A 56 -35.82 -45.79 -29.86
N THR A 57 -35.78 -44.47 -30.05
CA THR A 57 -35.07 -43.83 -31.17
C THR A 57 -33.57 -43.69 -30.94
N SER A 58 -33.08 -43.94 -29.72
CA SER A 58 -31.65 -43.89 -29.37
C SER A 58 -30.95 -45.24 -29.64
N PRO A 59 -29.77 -45.25 -30.28
CA PRO A 59 -28.97 -46.46 -30.50
C PRO A 59 -28.55 -47.16 -29.20
N GLU A 60 -28.21 -46.39 -28.18
CA GLU A 60 -27.69 -46.90 -26.90
C GLU A 60 -28.80 -47.10 -25.86
N LYS A 61 -29.99 -46.52 -26.09
CA LYS A 61 -31.16 -46.52 -25.20
C LYS A 61 -30.93 -45.95 -23.79
N THR A 62 -29.73 -45.43 -23.53
CA THR A 62 -29.31 -44.81 -22.27
C THR A 62 -29.33 -43.29 -22.36
N THR A 63 -29.00 -42.72 -23.53
CA THR A 63 -28.99 -41.28 -23.79
C THR A 63 -29.67 -40.97 -25.12
N LEU A 64 -30.55 -39.96 -25.15
CA LEU A 64 -31.12 -39.38 -26.37
C LEU A 64 -30.70 -37.92 -26.49
N LEU A 65 -30.13 -37.55 -27.65
CA LEU A 65 -29.78 -36.17 -27.97
C LEU A 65 -30.73 -35.65 -29.04
N LEU A 66 -31.43 -34.56 -28.71
CA LEU A 66 -32.42 -33.92 -29.56
C LEU A 66 -31.87 -32.57 -30.05
N PRO A 67 -31.76 -32.36 -31.37
CA PRO A 67 -31.29 -31.08 -31.91
C PRO A 67 -32.30 -29.97 -31.60
N PRO A 68 -31.90 -28.68 -31.71
CA PRO A 68 -32.80 -27.56 -31.43
C PRO A 68 -34.14 -27.63 -32.17
N SER A 69 -34.13 -28.08 -33.43
CA SER A 69 -35.33 -28.25 -34.25
C SER A 69 -36.33 -29.30 -33.74
N ALA A 70 -35.94 -30.15 -32.79
CA ALA A 70 -36.83 -31.14 -32.18
C ALA A 70 -37.70 -30.52 -31.08
N ILE A 71 -37.33 -29.35 -30.54
CA ILE A 71 -38.09 -28.64 -29.52
C ILE A 71 -38.97 -27.60 -30.23
N SER A 72 -40.27 -27.87 -30.34
CA SER A 72 -41.19 -27.04 -31.14
C SER A 72 -41.78 -25.87 -30.36
N THR A 73 -41.90 -26.00 -29.04
CA THR A 73 -42.32 -24.95 -28.11
C THR A 73 -41.65 -25.18 -26.78
N SER A 74 -41.02 -24.15 -26.23
CA SER A 74 -40.41 -24.20 -24.91
C SER A 74 -40.30 -22.79 -24.36
N PHE A 75 -40.87 -22.57 -23.18
CA PHE A 75 -40.70 -21.31 -22.44
C PHE A 75 -39.21 -21.00 -22.20
N TYR A 76 -38.39 -22.02 -21.98
CA TYR A 76 -36.94 -21.93 -21.76
C TYR A 76 -36.13 -21.46 -22.98
N LEU A 77 -36.72 -21.49 -24.18
CA LEU A 77 -36.08 -20.96 -25.41
C LEU A 77 -36.54 -19.53 -25.72
N ASP A 78 -37.74 -19.15 -25.28
CA ASP A 78 -38.39 -17.87 -25.62
C ASP A 78 -38.24 -16.78 -24.53
N GLN A 79 -38.06 -17.16 -23.25
CA GLN A 79 -37.83 -16.20 -22.16
C GLN A 79 -36.37 -16.14 -21.70
N TRP A 80 -35.76 -15.00 -22.03
CA TRP A 80 -34.91 -14.15 -21.17
C TRP A 80 -33.38 -14.29 -21.29
N SER A 81 -32.81 -13.26 -21.94
CA SER A 81 -31.42 -12.77 -21.82
C SER A 81 -31.00 -12.44 -20.39
N PHE A 82 -31.95 -12.27 -19.46
CA PHE A 82 -31.71 -11.65 -18.16
C PHE A 82 -31.39 -12.65 -17.03
N GLU A 83 -31.88 -13.89 -17.09
CA GLU A 83 -31.71 -14.86 -15.99
C GLU A 83 -30.43 -15.69 -16.12
N TYR A 84 -30.05 -16.09 -17.33
CA TYR A 84 -28.75 -16.75 -17.54
C TYR A 84 -27.56 -15.82 -17.25
N ASP A 85 -27.77 -14.50 -17.29
CA ASP A 85 -26.77 -13.52 -16.88
C ASP A 85 -26.41 -13.69 -15.39
N THR A 86 -27.35 -14.04 -14.51
CA THR A 86 -27.07 -14.30 -13.09
C THR A 86 -26.16 -15.51 -12.91
N ILE A 87 -26.47 -16.63 -13.57
CA ILE A 87 -25.67 -17.87 -13.53
C ILE A 87 -24.26 -17.62 -14.10
N LEU A 88 -24.17 -16.90 -15.21
CA LEU A 88 -22.89 -16.57 -15.85
C LEU A 88 -22.05 -15.58 -15.02
N ARG A 89 -22.70 -14.63 -14.34
CA ARG A 89 -22.04 -13.78 -13.34
C ARG A 89 -21.49 -14.59 -12.17
N GLY A 90 -22.03 -15.78 -11.91
CA GLY A 90 -21.47 -16.76 -10.98
C GLY A 90 -20.04 -17.20 -11.34
N LEU A 91 -19.64 -17.15 -12.62
CA LEU A 91 -18.25 -17.36 -13.03
C LEU A 91 -17.34 -16.14 -12.78
N LYS A 92 -17.89 -14.99 -12.34
CA LYS A 92 -17.17 -13.74 -12.06
C LYS A 92 -16.31 -13.24 -13.22
N LEU A 93 -16.76 -13.50 -14.43
CA LEU A 93 -16.12 -13.04 -15.62
C LEU A 93 -16.57 -11.58 -15.89
N GLY A 94 -15.62 -10.68 -16.18
CA GLY A 94 -15.88 -9.25 -16.36
C GLY A 94 -16.35 -8.83 -17.76
N ALA A 95 -16.71 -9.79 -18.60
CA ALA A 95 -17.07 -9.58 -20.01
C ALA A 95 -18.58 -9.77 -20.23
N ARG A 96 -19.04 -9.53 -21.46
CA ARG A 96 -20.40 -9.89 -21.88
C ARG A 96 -20.40 -11.23 -22.59
N TYR A 97 -21.51 -11.95 -22.50
CA TYR A 97 -21.64 -13.31 -23.03
C TYR A 97 -22.84 -13.45 -23.93
N VAL A 98 -22.68 -14.31 -24.93
CA VAL A 98 -23.79 -14.84 -25.74
C VAL A 98 -23.88 -16.33 -25.45
N TYR A 99 -25.09 -16.85 -25.43
CA TYR A 99 -25.32 -18.27 -25.28
C TYR A 99 -26.27 -18.79 -26.36
N ASP A 100 -25.88 -19.91 -26.95
CA ASP A 100 -26.59 -20.53 -28.07
C ASP A 100 -27.10 -21.91 -27.65
N PHE A 101 -28.39 -22.16 -27.84
CA PHE A 101 -28.97 -23.47 -27.55
C PHE A 101 -28.38 -24.53 -28.48
N ALA A 102 -27.63 -25.48 -27.91
CA ALA A 102 -26.91 -26.50 -28.65
C ALA A 102 -27.78 -27.72 -28.92
N HIS A 103 -28.39 -28.29 -27.88
CA HIS A 103 -29.28 -29.45 -27.96
C HIS A 103 -29.98 -29.69 -26.62
N PHE A 104 -31.06 -30.49 -26.66
CA PHE A 104 -31.69 -31.06 -25.47
C PHE A 104 -31.27 -32.52 -25.31
N ALA A 105 -30.99 -32.96 -24.09
CA ALA A 105 -30.62 -34.33 -23.78
C ALA A 105 -31.61 -34.98 -22.82
N ILE A 106 -31.88 -36.26 -23.03
CA ILE A 106 -32.60 -37.13 -22.08
C ILE A 106 -31.67 -38.27 -21.69
N ASP A 107 -31.40 -38.39 -20.40
CA ASP A 107 -30.66 -39.50 -19.83
C ASP A 107 -31.58 -40.44 -19.06
N ALA A 108 -31.37 -41.74 -19.25
CA ALA A 108 -32.05 -42.81 -18.52
C ALA A 108 -31.05 -43.71 -17.77
N VAL A 109 -31.58 -44.74 -17.14
CA VAL A 109 -30.81 -45.74 -16.37
C VAL A 109 -29.61 -46.25 -17.16
N GLY A 110 -28.42 -46.17 -16.55
CA GLY A 110 -27.15 -46.55 -17.17
C GLY A 110 -26.45 -45.46 -17.98
N SER A 111 -27.05 -44.28 -18.18
CA SER A 111 -26.39 -43.15 -18.84
C SER A 111 -25.22 -42.59 -18.05
N ALA A 112 -24.16 -42.21 -18.77
CA ALA A 112 -23.01 -41.48 -18.24
C ALA A 112 -22.47 -40.36 -19.15
N SER A 113 -23.12 -40.04 -20.29
CA SER A 113 -22.42 -39.34 -21.39
C SER A 113 -23.09 -38.08 -21.98
N ALA A 114 -24.36 -37.77 -21.68
CA ALA A 114 -25.02 -36.63 -22.37
C ALA A 114 -24.44 -35.25 -22.05
N LEU A 115 -23.82 -35.11 -20.88
CA LEU A 115 -23.37 -33.81 -20.34
C LEU A 115 -21.95 -33.43 -20.77
N VAL A 116 -21.27 -34.31 -21.52
CA VAL A 116 -19.89 -34.09 -21.94
C VAL A 116 -19.89 -33.16 -23.16
N PRO A 117 -19.18 -32.02 -23.13
CA PRO A 117 -19.08 -31.12 -24.28
C PRO A 117 -18.62 -31.89 -25.53
N ARG A 118 -19.37 -31.77 -26.63
CA ARG A 118 -18.92 -32.37 -27.91
C ARG A 118 -17.70 -31.60 -28.41
N SER A 119 -16.70 -32.31 -28.92
CA SER A 119 -15.39 -31.78 -29.34
C SER A 119 -15.41 -30.79 -30.53
N ALA A 120 -16.59 -30.33 -30.97
CA ALA A 120 -16.78 -29.39 -32.07
C ALA A 120 -17.62 -28.20 -31.60
N SER A 121 -17.15 -27.51 -30.56
CA SER A 121 -17.76 -26.26 -30.13
C SER A 121 -17.52 -25.17 -31.17
N ALA A 122 -18.49 -24.27 -31.38
CA ALA A 122 -18.33 -23.16 -32.32
C ALA A 122 -17.09 -22.30 -31.92
N PRO A 123 -16.35 -21.73 -32.89
CA PRO A 123 -15.23 -20.84 -32.58
C PRO A 123 -15.66 -19.73 -31.60
N GLY A 124 -14.88 -19.53 -30.53
CA GLY A 124 -15.16 -18.52 -29.51
C GLY A 124 -16.00 -19.00 -28.31
N THR A 125 -16.46 -20.25 -28.31
CA THR A 125 -17.15 -20.84 -27.15
C THR A 125 -16.15 -21.29 -26.07
N PHE A 126 -16.36 -20.85 -24.83
CA PHE A 126 -15.43 -21.12 -23.72
C PHE A 126 -16.08 -21.87 -22.55
N ALA A 127 -17.40 -21.85 -22.43
CA ALA A 127 -18.14 -22.55 -21.39
C ALA A 127 -19.37 -23.28 -21.94
N THR A 128 -19.88 -24.22 -21.15
CA THR A 128 -21.13 -24.93 -21.37
C THR A 128 -22.06 -24.61 -20.21
N LEU A 129 -23.29 -24.21 -20.54
CA LEU A 129 -24.36 -23.94 -19.59
C LEU A 129 -25.43 -25.03 -19.73
N LEU A 130 -25.74 -25.68 -18.62
CA LEU A 130 -26.71 -26.74 -18.49
C LEU A 130 -27.89 -26.24 -17.68
N TYR A 131 -29.10 -26.59 -18.11
CA TYR A 131 -30.31 -26.42 -17.31
C TYR A 131 -30.99 -27.77 -17.16
N PHE A 132 -31.14 -28.22 -15.92
CA PHE A 132 -31.70 -29.52 -15.59
C PHE A 132 -33.20 -29.38 -15.28
N MET A 133 -34.01 -30.07 -16.07
CA MET A 133 -35.46 -30.16 -15.86
C MET A 133 -35.79 -30.85 -14.53
N PRO A 134 -37.00 -30.65 -13.97
CA PRO A 134 -37.46 -31.42 -12.82
C PRO A 134 -37.40 -32.90 -13.15
N SER A 135 -36.78 -33.67 -12.27
CA SER A 135 -36.44 -35.06 -12.52
C SER A 135 -36.76 -35.93 -11.32
N ASP A 136 -37.19 -37.16 -11.61
CA ASP A 136 -37.37 -38.24 -10.63
C ASP A 136 -36.14 -39.17 -10.53
N CYS A 137 -35.03 -38.77 -11.17
CA CYS A 137 -33.87 -39.65 -11.28
C CYS A 137 -33.14 -39.85 -9.95
N THR A 138 -32.52 -41.02 -9.80
CA THR A 138 -31.64 -41.36 -8.67
C THR A 138 -30.30 -41.83 -9.20
N GLY A 139 -29.20 -41.38 -8.59
CA GLY A 139 -27.86 -41.50 -9.17
C GLY A 139 -27.60 -40.38 -10.18
N GLY A 140 -26.67 -40.58 -11.13
CA GLY A 140 -26.41 -39.53 -12.12
C GLY A 140 -25.50 -38.39 -11.67
N ALA A 141 -24.85 -38.51 -10.50
CA ALA A 141 -24.04 -37.45 -9.92
C ALA A 141 -23.03 -36.87 -10.93
N VAL A 142 -23.00 -35.54 -11.05
CA VAL A 142 -22.16 -34.84 -12.00
C VAL A 142 -20.94 -34.32 -11.28
N THR A 143 -19.76 -34.75 -11.71
CA THR A 143 -18.48 -34.31 -11.16
C THR A 143 -17.72 -33.53 -12.21
N ILE A 144 -17.48 -32.26 -11.94
CA ILE A 144 -16.73 -31.33 -12.78
C ILE A 144 -15.36 -31.14 -12.13
N THR A 145 -14.30 -31.23 -12.91
CA THR A 145 -12.93 -31.17 -12.42
C THR A 145 -12.06 -30.32 -13.33
N TYR A 146 -11.23 -29.46 -12.76
CA TYR A 146 -10.20 -28.72 -13.46
C TYR A 146 -8.96 -28.63 -12.58
N ASP A 147 -7.85 -29.21 -13.05
CA ASP A 147 -6.63 -29.40 -12.27
C ASP A 147 -6.92 -30.09 -10.91
N ASP A 148 -6.69 -29.39 -9.81
CA ASP A 148 -6.91 -29.84 -8.43
C ASP A 148 -8.27 -29.44 -7.85
N ARG A 149 -9.12 -28.75 -8.63
CA ARG A 149 -10.46 -28.33 -8.23
C ARG A 149 -11.50 -29.33 -8.72
N THR A 150 -12.30 -29.86 -7.81
CA THR A 150 -13.39 -30.80 -8.12
C THR A 150 -14.66 -30.41 -7.39
N THR A 151 -15.76 -30.31 -8.13
CA THR A 151 -17.11 -30.15 -7.57
C THR A 151 -17.99 -31.32 -8.00
N THR A 152 -18.68 -31.93 -7.04
CA THR A 152 -19.63 -33.03 -7.29
C THR A 152 -21.04 -32.61 -6.87
N TYR A 153 -21.97 -32.73 -7.80
CA TYR A 153 -23.39 -32.48 -7.61
C TYR A 153 -24.15 -33.80 -7.57
N GLU A 154 -24.70 -34.13 -6.40
CA GLU A 154 -25.45 -35.38 -6.20
C GLU A 154 -26.89 -35.29 -6.75
N THR A 155 -27.49 -34.11 -6.71
CA THR A 155 -28.80 -33.80 -7.29
C THR A 155 -28.72 -32.46 -8.02
N LEU A 156 -29.34 -32.39 -9.19
CA LEU A 156 -29.41 -31.18 -10.02
C LEU A 156 -30.83 -30.94 -10.54
N SER A 157 -31.85 -31.63 -10.04
CA SER A 157 -33.23 -31.44 -10.50
C SER A 157 -33.68 -29.99 -10.30
N GLY A 158 -33.91 -29.25 -11.38
CA GLY A 158 -34.29 -27.82 -11.32
C GLY A 158 -33.12 -26.85 -11.22
N HIS A 159 -31.87 -27.32 -11.28
CA HIS A 159 -30.68 -26.47 -11.20
C HIS A 159 -30.19 -26.06 -12.58
N SER A 160 -29.54 -24.91 -12.62
CA SER A 160 -28.64 -24.51 -13.70
C SER A 160 -27.21 -24.77 -13.29
N VAL A 161 -26.37 -25.23 -14.21
CA VAL A 161 -24.93 -25.42 -13.98
C VAL A 161 -24.15 -24.87 -15.15
N VAL A 162 -23.17 -24.00 -14.91
CA VAL A 162 -22.24 -23.54 -15.93
C VAL A 162 -20.82 -23.97 -15.58
N PHE A 163 -20.04 -24.36 -16.58
CA PHE A 163 -18.62 -24.72 -16.40
C PHE A 163 -17.80 -24.41 -17.64
N PHE A 164 -16.51 -24.19 -17.45
CA PHE A 164 -15.59 -23.97 -18.57
C PHE A 164 -15.40 -25.24 -19.39
N ASN A 165 -15.32 -25.12 -20.72
CA ASN A 165 -15.14 -26.24 -21.64
C ASN A 165 -13.79 -26.95 -21.48
N THR A 166 -12.86 -26.36 -20.73
CA THR A 166 -11.58 -26.98 -20.34
C THR A 166 -11.68 -27.88 -19.11
N CYS A 167 -12.80 -27.85 -18.39
CA CYS A 167 -13.06 -28.76 -17.30
C CYS A 167 -13.34 -30.19 -17.82
N HIS A 168 -12.86 -31.18 -17.08
CA HIS A 168 -13.24 -32.57 -17.24
C HIS A 168 -14.57 -32.82 -16.53
N VAL A 169 -15.57 -33.31 -17.26
CA VAL A 169 -16.88 -33.67 -16.71
C VAL A 169 -17.03 -35.18 -16.71
N SER A 170 -17.39 -35.73 -15.55
CA SER A 170 -17.76 -37.14 -15.39
C SER A 170 -19.13 -37.25 -14.77
N VAL A 171 -19.90 -38.25 -15.19
CA VAL A 171 -21.26 -38.49 -14.70
C VAL A 171 -21.34 -39.91 -14.19
N ALA A 172 -21.74 -40.10 -12.94
CA ALA A 172 -22.06 -41.41 -12.41
C ALA A 172 -23.31 -41.99 -13.10
N PRO A 173 -23.46 -43.32 -13.22
CA PRO A 173 -24.65 -43.91 -13.84
C PRO A 173 -25.95 -43.54 -13.13
N ILE A 174 -27.01 -43.26 -13.90
CA ILE A 174 -28.38 -43.19 -13.35
C ILE A 174 -28.83 -44.62 -12.98
N THR A 175 -29.41 -44.77 -11.79
CA THR A 175 -29.89 -46.07 -11.28
C THR A 175 -31.41 -46.22 -11.37
N SER A 176 -32.15 -45.10 -11.40
CA SER A 176 -33.61 -45.06 -11.54
C SER A 176 -34.05 -43.72 -12.15
N GLY A 177 -35.23 -43.69 -12.79
CA GLY A 177 -35.84 -42.48 -13.35
C GLY A 177 -35.14 -41.95 -14.60
N THR A 178 -35.43 -40.70 -14.94
CA THR A 178 -34.85 -40.01 -16.11
C THR A 178 -34.63 -38.53 -15.85
N ARG A 179 -33.62 -37.94 -16.50
CA ARG A 179 -33.37 -36.49 -16.44
C ARG A 179 -33.37 -35.87 -17.83
N GLY A 180 -33.97 -34.68 -17.94
CA GLY A 180 -33.91 -33.84 -19.12
C GLY A 180 -32.96 -32.68 -18.89
N VAL A 181 -32.15 -32.33 -19.89
CA VAL A 181 -31.16 -31.26 -19.77
C VAL A 181 -31.10 -30.42 -21.03
N PHE A 182 -31.26 -29.10 -20.90
CA PHE A 182 -30.93 -28.15 -21.96
C PHE A 182 -29.44 -27.85 -21.91
N VAL A 183 -28.77 -27.92 -23.07
CA VAL A 183 -27.34 -27.64 -23.21
C VAL A 183 -27.17 -26.41 -24.09
N HIS A 184 -26.47 -25.41 -23.56
CA HIS A 184 -26.12 -24.17 -24.25
C HIS A 184 -24.60 -24.03 -24.35
N ASN A 185 -24.14 -23.55 -25.51
CA ASN A 185 -22.76 -23.10 -25.65
C ASN A 185 -22.67 -21.63 -25.21
N VAL A 186 -21.61 -21.26 -24.49
CA VAL A 186 -21.38 -19.89 -24.06
C VAL A 186 -20.13 -19.35 -24.74
N SER A 187 -20.25 -18.18 -25.38
CA SER A 187 -19.18 -17.45 -26.06
C SER A 187 -19.09 -16.01 -25.55
N HIS A 188 -17.93 -15.39 -25.76
CA HIS A 188 -17.76 -13.96 -25.49
C HIS A 188 -18.50 -13.15 -26.56
N GLU A 189 -19.19 -12.08 -26.14
CA GLU A 189 -19.75 -11.12 -27.08
C GLU A 189 -18.60 -10.33 -27.73
N ASP A 190 -18.59 -10.18 -29.05
CA ASP A 190 -17.49 -9.58 -29.85
C ASP A 190 -17.31 -8.04 -29.65
N TYR A 191 -17.81 -7.50 -28.54
CA TYR A 191 -17.87 -6.07 -28.25
C TYR A 191 -16.74 -5.62 -27.31
N ASP A 192 -15.91 -4.72 -27.84
CA ASP A 192 -14.78 -4.00 -27.21
C ASP A 192 -13.55 -4.84 -26.79
N SER A 193 -12.38 -4.36 -27.20
CA SER A 193 -11.07 -5.00 -27.03
C SER A 193 -10.47 -4.91 -25.62
N ASP A 194 -11.16 -4.24 -24.71
CA ASP A 194 -10.54 -3.78 -23.46
C ASP A 194 -10.73 -4.76 -22.29
N TYR A 195 -11.54 -5.81 -22.46
CA TYR A 195 -11.73 -6.85 -21.44
C TYR A 195 -10.78 -8.03 -21.65
N SER A 196 -10.18 -8.52 -20.57
CA SER A 196 -9.39 -9.75 -20.58
C SER A 196 -10.32 -10.95 -20.74
N TYR A 197 -10.39 -11.51 -21.95
CA TYR A 197 -11.17 -12.71 -22.22
C TYR A 197 -10.57 -13.92 -21.48
N CYS A 198 -11.27 -14.37 -20.44
CA CYS A 198 -10.94 -15.61 -19.74
C CYS A 198 -11.68 -16.77 -20.42
N SER A 199 -10.93 -17.64 -21.09
CA SER A 199 -11.48 -18.83 -21.78
C SER A 199 -11.29 -20.12 -20.99
N THR A 200 -10.54 -20.06 -19.88
CA THR A 200 -10.19 -21.19 -19.02
C THR A 200 -10.14 -20.71 -17.59
N PRO A 201 -10.52 -21.53 -16.59
CA PRO A 201 -10.37 -21.16 -15.20
C PRO A 201 -8.92 -20.71 -14.92
N PRO A 202 -8.70 -19.56 -14.26
CA PRO A 202 -7.35 -19.11 -13.91
C PRO A 202 -6.63 -20.20 -13.11
N GLN A 203 -5.32 -20.36 -13.33
CA GLN A 203 -4.53 -21.20 -12.44
C GLN A 203 -4.53 -20.59 -11.05
N LEU A 204 -4.58 -21.44 -10.02
CA LEU A 204 -4.47 -20.96 -8.64
C LEU A 204 -3.09 -20.30 -8.48
N PRO A 205 -3.03 -19.09 -7.89
CA PRO A 205 -1.77 -18.41 -7.64
C PRO A 205 -0.83 -19.29 -6.83
N SER A 206 0.41 -19.40 -7.30
CA SER A 206 1.46 -20.11 -6.58
C SER A 206 1.93 -19.29 -5.38
N LYS A 207 2.68 -19.93 -4.48
CA LYS A 207 3.33 -19.22 -3.38
C LYS A 207 4.30 -18.13 -3.87
N ALA A 208 4.96 -18.34 -5.00
CA ALA A 208 5.85 -17.34 -5.58
C ALA A 208 5.08 -16.10 -6.03
N ASP A 209 3.91 -16.27 -6.66
CA ASP A 209 3.05 -15.14 -7.06
C ASP A 209 2.61 -14.32 -5.82
N ILE A 210 2.29 -15.02 -4.72
CA ILE A 210 1.94 -14.39 -3.44
C ILE A 210 3.12 -13.60 -2.88
N ASP A 211 4.31 -14.20 -2.83
CA ASP A 211 5.51 -13.57 -2.28
C ASP A 211 5.88 -12.32 -3.12
N ASP A 212 5.82 -12.41 -4.46
CA ASP A 212 6.07 -11.28 -5.38
C ASP A 212 5.04 -10.15 -5.17
N ALA A 213 3.75 -10.48 -5.02
CA ALA A 213 2.70 -9.49 -4.77
C ALA A 213 2.88 -8.77 -3.42
N ILE A 214 3.32 -9.48 -2.37
CA ILE A 214 3.62 -8.90 -1.05
C ILE A 214 4.81 -7.93 -1.13
N GLU A 215 5.83 -8.22 -1.95
CA GLU A 215 6.97 -7.33 -2.14
C GLU A 215 6.62 -6.07 -2.93
N MET A 216 5.70 -6.17 -3.89
CA MET A 216 5.27 -5.05 -4.73
C MET A 216 4.27 -4.12 -4.04
N GLU A 217 3.39 -4.63 -3.19
CA GLU A 217 2.37 -3.83 -2.51
C GLU A 217 2.91 -3.15 -1.25
N ASN A 218 3.05 -1.82 -1.30
CA ASN A 218 3.39 -1.04 -0.10
C ASN A 218 2.22 -0.92 0.89
N TYR A 219 1.00 -1.21 0.45
CA TYR A 219 -0.23 -1.02 1.21
C TYR A 219 -1.29 -1.95 0.65
N CYS A 220 -1.82 -2.88 1.43
CA CYS A 220 -3.27 -3.11 1.48
C CYS A 220 -3.65 -4.12 2.56
N ILE A 221 -4.74 -3.77 3.26
CA ILE A 221 -5.64 -4.78 3.80
C ILE A 221 -6.63 -5.04 2.67
N ILE A 222 -6.76 -6.30 2.29
CA ILE A 222 -7.63 -6.67 1.17
C ILE A 222 -8.92 -7.20 1.75
N HIS A 223 -10.01 -6.80 1.12
CA HIS A 223 -11.33 -7.23 1.48
C HIS A 223 -11.93 -8.03 0.33
N VAL A 224 -12.76 -9.01 0.68
CA VAL A 224 -13.52 -9.84 -0.24
C VAL A 224 -14.95 -9.83 0.23
N GLU A 225 -15.86 -9.46 -0.66
CA GLU A 225 -17.29 -9.56 -0.40
C GLU A 225 -17.73 -11.02 -0.42
N LEU A 226 -18.38 -11.44 0.67
CA LEU A 226 -18.93 -12.78 0.79
C LEU A 226 -20.05 -13.00 -0.20
N GLU A 227 -20.09 -14.19 -0.79
CA GLU A 227 -21.16 -14.62 -1.69
C GLU A 227 -22.50 -14.69 -0.98
N THR A 228 -22.51 -15.38 0.15
CA THR A 228 -23.72 -15.51 0.96
C THR A 228 -23.74 -14.36 1.95
N TRP A 229 -24.61 -13.39 1.70
CA TRP A 229 -24.81 -12.28 2.62
C TRP A 229 -25.27 -12.81 3.99
N THR A 230 -24.45 -12.58 5.00
CA THR A 230 -24.74 -12.94 6.38
C THR A 230 -24.22 -11.88 7.33
N THR A 231 -24.99 -11.59 8.36
CA THR A 231 -24.60 -10.67 9.43
C THR A 231 -23.72 -11.33 10.48
N ALA A 232 -23.59 -12.66 10.44
CA ALA A 232 -22.83 -13.45 11.41
C ALA A 232 -22.14 -14.66 10.75
N PRO A 233 -21.19 -14.44 9.83
CA PRO A 233 -20.50 -15.54 9.16
C PRO A 233 -19.68 -16.38 10.14
N GLN A 234 -19.61 -17.68 9.86
CA GLN A 234 -18.74 -18.62 10.56
C GLN A 234 -17.86 -19.34 9.53
N TYR A 235 -16.56 -19.46 9.82
CA TYR A 235 -15.63 -20.15 8.91
C TYR A 235 -16.04 -21.61 8.65
N ALA A 236 -16.63 -22.28 9.63
CA ALA A 236 -17.09 -23.65 9.51
C ALA A 236 -18.30 -23.82 8.59
N THR A 237 -19.04 -22.74 8.30
CA THR A 237 -20.22 -22.75 7.43
C THR A 237 -19.95 -22.15 6.06
N LEU A 238 -18.72 -21.70 5.79
CA LEU A 238 -18.37 -21.21 4.45
C LEU A 238 -18.42 -22.36 3.45
N THR A 239 -19.00 -22.06 2.29
CA THR A 239 -19.09 -22.95 1.13
C THR A 239 -18.60 -22.21 -0.11
N GLY A 240 -18.59 -22.89 -1.26
CA GLY A 240 -18.31 -22.27 -2.56
C GLY A 240 -17.00 -21.47 -2.60
N ARG A 241 -17.07 -20.28 -3.20
CA ARG A 241 -15.89 -19.43 -3.44
C ARG A 241 -15.30 -18.86 -2.14
N ASP A 242 -16.15 -18.50 -1.18
CA ASP A 242 -15.71 -17.88 0.08
C ASP A 242 -14.82 -18.86 0.84
N LYS A 243 -15.20 -20.14 0.84
CA LYS A 243 -14.39 -21.21 1.41
C LYS A 243 -13.09 -21.41 0.62
N ALA A 244 -13.14 -21.40 -0.71
CA ALA A 244 -11.96 -21.58 -1.56
C ALA A 244 -10.90 -20.49 -1.32
N VAL A 245 -11.31 -19.22 -1.18
CA VAL A 245 -10.41 -18.12 -0.83
C VAL A 245 -9.80 -18.31 0.55
N VAL A 246 -10.62 -18.64 1.56
CA VAL A 246 -10.12 -18.87 2.92
C VAL A 246 -9.14 -20.05 2.94
N ASP A 247 -9.46 -21.17 2.31
CA ASP A 247 -8.57 -22.33 2.25
C ASP A 247 -7.25 -22.00 1.54
N TRP A 248 -7.29 -21.25 0.43
CA TRP A 248 -6.09 -20.79 -0.28
C TRP A 248 -5.22 -19.87 0.58
N LEU A 249 -5.82 -18.87 1.24
CA LEU A 249 -5.11 -17.96 2.16
C LEU A 249 -4.47 -18.72 3.33
N LEU A 250 -5.16 -19.70 3.88
CA LEU A 250 -4.67 -20.52 4.99
C LEU A 250 -3.56 -21.47 4.55
N ALA A 251 -3.68 -22.09 3.37
CA ALA A 251 -2.66 -22.94 2.77
C ALA A 251 -1.35 -22.17 2.53
N ALA A 252 -1.44 -20.89 2.12
CA ALA A 252 -0.27 -20.03 1.97
C ALA A 252 0.44 -19.76 3.32
N SER A 253 -0.30 -19.78 4.43
CA SER A 253 0.20 -19.61 5.82
C SER A 253 0.89 -18.26 6.13
N VAL A 254 0.88 -17.33 5.18
CA VAL A 254 1.49 -15.99 5.28
C VAL A 254 0.49 -14.87 5.58
N PHE A 255 -0.80 -15.20 5.68
CA PHE A 255 -1.87 -14.22 5.93
C PHE A 255 -2.50 -14.37 7.32
N ASP A 256 -2.96 -13.25 7.87
CA ASP A 256 -4.05 -13.23 8.83
C ASP A 256 -5.38 -13.04 8.10
N VAL A 257 -6.42 -13.69 8.59
CA VAL A 257 -7.76 -13.65 8.00
C VAL A 257 -8.77 -13.35 9.11
N ALA A 258 -9.70 -12.44 8.84
CA ALA A 258 -10.76 -12.06 9.78
C ALA A 258 -12.07 -11.75 9.03
N PHE A 259 -13.21 -12.00 9.66
CA PHE A 259 -14.47 -11.36 9.27
C PHE A 259 -14.57 -10.00 9.93
N VAL A 260 -14.94 -8.99 9.13
CA VAL A 260 -15.15 -7.63 9.62
C VAL A 260 -16.46 -7.07 9.11
N THR A 261 -17.28 -6.57 10.03
CA THR A 261 -18.48 -5.80 9.67
C THR A 261 -18.09 -4.40 9.26
N VAL A 262 -18.47 -4.01 8.05
CA VAL A 262 -18.32 -2.64 7.56
C VAL A 262 -19.65 -1.92 7.77
N ALA A 263 -19.69 -1.02 8.74
CA ALA A 263 -20.83 -0.12 8.91
C ALA A 263 -20.75 0.96 7.82
N THR A 264 -21.72 0.99 6.91
CA THR A 264 -21.82 1.97 5.84
C THR A 264 -21.85 3.39 6.38
N ALA A 265 -20.86 4.19 5.98
CA ALA A 265 -20.81 5.61 6.25
C ALA A 265 -21.64 6.44 5.24
N MET A 266 -22.60 5.84 4.52
CA MET A 266 -23.33 6.55 3.46
C MET A 266 -24.17 7.73 3.99
N ASP A 267 -24.68 7.68 5.22
CA ASP A 267 -25.39 8.83 5.82
C ASP A 267 -24.45 9.99 6.25
N ARG A 268 -23.13 9.75 6.36
CA ARG A 268 -22.16 10.77 6.81
C ARG A 268 -21.79 11.79 5.74
N TRP A 269 -21.86 11.42 4.46
CA TRP A 269 -21.55 12.35 3.38
C TRP A 269 -22.61 13.45 3.23
N ARG A 270 -23.82 13.23 3.77
CA ARG A 270 -24.89 14.24 3.73
C ARG A 270 -24.79 15.28 4.84
N ASN A 271 -24.12 14.98 5.96
CA ASN A 271 -23.98 15.86 7.11
C ASN A 271 -22.52 15.90 7.61
N ASN A 272 -21.79 16.95 7.20
CA ASN A 272 -20.35 17.14 7.48
C ASN A 272 -19.95 17.29 8.96
N ASP A 273 -20.92 17.33 9.90
CA ASP A 273 -20.66 17.73 11.28
C ASP A 273 -20.46 16.56 12.28
N ASP A 274 -20.70 15.30 11.90
CA ASP A 274 -20.62 14.14 12.82
C ASP A 274 -19.55 13.11 12.42
N ARG A 275 -18.31 13.56 12.16
CA ARG A 275 -17.18 12.66 11.85
C ARG A 275 -16.78 11.75 13.02
N ASP A 276 -17.14 12.06 14.25
CA ASP A 276 -16.53 11.46 15.44
C ASP A 276 -17.27 10.27 16.08
N LYS A 277 -18.41 9.78 15.53
CA LYS A 277 -19.28 8.83 16.27
C LYS A 277 -19.88 7.63 15.51
N ALA A 278 -19.10 6.90 14.71
CA ALA A 278 -19.52 5.57 14.23
C ALA A 278 -18.66 4.52 14.89
N GLU A 279 -19.21 3.96 15.96
CA GLU A 279 -18.67 2.85 16.72
C GLU A 279 -18.76 1.56 15.89
N GLN A 280 -17.64 0.85 15.76
CA GLN A 280 -17.63 -0.55 15.36
C GLN A 280 -18.53 -1.35 16.32
N LYS A 281 -19.61 -1.95 15.80
CA LYS A 281 -20.63 -2.63 16.62
C LYS A 281 -20.55 -4.15 16.69
N LEU A 282 -19.64 -4.81 15.96
CA LEU A 282 -19.60 -6.28 15.93
C LEU A 282 -18.20 -6.86 16.15
N PRO A 283 -18.12 -8.07 16.73
CA PRO A 283 -16.85 -8.72 17.02
C PRO A 283 -16.15 -9.11 15.72
N ASN A 284 -14.90 -8.67 15.57
CA ASN A 284 -14.00 -9.20 14.55
C ASN A 284 -13.70 -10.67 14.88
N ILE A 285 -14.09 -11.58 13.98
CA ILE A 285 -13.85 -13.02 14.14
C ILE A 285 -12.60 -13.36 13.33
N PHE A 286 -11.47 -13.50 14.02
CA PHE A 286 -10.21 -13.92 13.41
C PHE A 286 -10.21 -15.42 13.16
N HIS A 287 -9.64 -15.85 12.03
CA HIS A 287 -9.50 -17.28 11.75
C HIS A 287 -8.52 -17.94 12.74
N PRO A 288 -8.91 -19.02 13.43
CA PRO A 288 -8.09 -19.59 14.51
C PRO A 288 -6.74 -20.14 14.03
N GLN A 289 -6.65 -20.65 12.79
CA GLN A 289 -5.39 -21.16 12.25
C GLN A 289 -4.35 -20.08 11.93
N CYS A 290 -4.75 -18.80 11.80
CA CYS A 290 -3.81 -17.71 11.56
C CYS A 290 -2.93 -17.41 12.78
N ALA A 291 -3.36 -17.85 13.97
CA ALA A 291 -2.72 -17.55 15.26
C ALA A 291 -2.44 -16.04 15.41
N THR A 292 -3.42 -15.21 15.06
CA THR A 292 -3.28 -13.75 15.13
C THR A 292 -3.03 -13.32 16.59
N PRO A 293 -1.96 -12.57 16.90
CA PRO A 293 -1.61 -12.22 18.27
C PRO A 293 -2.73 -11.47 18.99
N ALA A 294 -2.99 -11.82 20.26
CA ALA A 294 -4.07 -11.23 21.05
C ALA A 294 -3.96 -9.70 21.16
N ARG A 295 -2.73 -9.16 21.20
CA ARG A 295 -2.48 -7.71 21.20
C ARG A 295 -2.95 -7.05 19.90
N LEU A 296 -2.74 -7.70 18.77
CA LEU A 296 -3.23 -7.20 17.49
C LEU A 296 -4.76 -7.27 17.43
N GLN A 297 -5.37 -8.38 17.87
CA GLN A 297 -6.83 -8.50 17.94
C GLN A 297 -7.46 -7.41 18.82
N ALA A 298 -6.82 -7.06 19.94
CA ALA A 298 -7.26 -5.98 20.82
C ALA A 298 -7.07 -4.59 20.18
N ALA A 299 -5.94 -4.36 19.52
CA ALA A 299 -5.67 -3.12 18.80
C ALA A 299 -6.66 -2.88 17.66
N TRP A 300 -7.01 -3.95 16.95
CA TRP A 300 -7.92 -3.94 15.82
C TRP A 300 -9.32 -3.44 16.19
N ARG A 301 -9.82 -3.76 17.40
CA ARG A 301 -11.10 -3.25 17.92
C ARG A 301 -11.14 -1.73 18.13
N SER A 302 -10.01 -1.06 18.05
CA SER A 302 -9.90 0.40 18.25
C SER A 302 -9.57 1.16 16.96
N LEU A 303 -9.37 0.46 15.85
CA LEU A 303 -8.97 1.06 14.57
C LEU A 303 -10.14 1.01 13.59
N SER A 304 -10.44 2.14 12.96
CA SER A 304 -11.37 2.15 11.83
C SER A 304 -10.74 1.38 10.67
N ILE A 305 -11.42 0.33 10.21
CA ILE A 305 -10.92 -0.47 9.08
C ILE A 305 -10.85 0.34 7.78
N SER A 306 -11.67 1.39 7.68
CA SER A 306 -11.67 2.33 6.55
C SER A 306 -10.31 3.02 6.36
N CYS A 307 -9.46 3.09 7.39
CA CYS A 307 -8.12 3.65 7.23
C CYS A 307 -7.16 2.75 6.46
N PHE A 308 -7.57 1.52 6.12
CA PHE A 308 -6.69 0.51 5.55
C PHE A 308 -7.27 -0.23 4.34
N ILE A 309 -8.57 -0.07 4.05
CA ILE A 309 -9.17 -0.55 2.80
C ILE A 309 -9.15 0.61 1.81
N GLU A 310 -8.75 0.37 0.56
CA GLU A 310 -8.83 1.37 -0.51
C GLU A 310 -10.29 1.83 -0.69
N GLU A 311 -10.56 3.11 -0.40
CA GLU A 311 -11.93 3.67 -0.39
C GLU A 311 -12.68 3.50 -1.73
N ASP A 312 -11.95 3.42 -2.86
CA ASP A 312 -12.53 3.33 -4.20
C ASP A 312 -13.03 1.92 -4.57
N SER A 313 -12.76 0.91 -3.74
CA SER A 313 -13.07 -0.51 -4.05
C SER A 313 -14.37 -1.02 -3.40
N ILE A 314 -15.01 -0.22 -2.56
CA ILE A 314 -16.13 -0.66 -1.71
C ILE A 314 -17.47 -0.15 -2.27
N ASP A 315 -18.03 -0.85 -3.25
CA ASP A 315 -19.45 -0.69 -3.64
C ASP A 315 -20.37 -1.43 -2.65
N ILE A 316 -20.26 -1.16 -1.33
CA ILE A 316 -21.13 -1.81 -0.34
C ILE A 316 -22.53 -1.19 -0.38
N LEU A 317 -23.41 -1.87 -1.10
CA LEU A 317 -24.85 -1.66 -1.14
C LEU A 317 -25.51 -2.32 0.09
N GLY A 318 -25.37 -1.75 1.28
CA GLY A 318 -26.17 -2.21 2.43
C GLY A 318 -25.67 -1.78 3.80
N ASN A 319 -26.61 -1.55 4.72
CA ASN A 319 -26.27 -1.40 6.14
C ASN A 319 -25.92 -2.77 6.73
N ASP A 320 -24.76 -2.88 7.38
CA ASP A 320 -24.25 -4.04 8.12
C ASP A 320 -23.70 -5.23 7.30
N THR A 321 -23.04 -4.98 6.16
CA THR A 321 -22.36 -6.04 5.40
C THR A 321 -21.11 -6.54 6.13
N VAL A 322 -20.94 -7.87 6.21
CA VAL A 322 -19.71 -8.50 6.71
C VAL A 322 -18.83 -8.90 5.53
N CYS A 323 -17.59 -8.44 5.54
CA CYS A 323 -16.59 -8.78 4.54
C CYS A 323 -15.56 -9.74 5.13
N LEU A 324 -15.00 -10.61 4.29
CA LEU A 324 -13.76 -11.28 4.59
C LEU A 324 -12.62 -10.29 4.38
N VAL A 325 -11.70 -10.22 5.33
CA VAL A 325 -10.56 -9.32 5.28
C VAL A 325 -9.29 -10.10 5.57
N PHE A 326 -8.22 -9.84 4.83
CA PHE A 326 -6.94 -10.46 5.07
C PHE A 326 -5.77 -9.51 4.81
N TRP A 327 -4.62 -9.82 5.41
CA TRP A 327 -3.38 -9.08 5.23
C TRP A 327 -2.16 -9.98 5.47
N PRO A 328 -1.02 -9.70 4.83
CA PRO A 328 0.22 -10.41 5.10
C PRO A 328 0.63 -10.27 6.57
N LYS A 329 1.11 -11.34 7.20
CA LYS A 329 1.61 -11.34 8.58
C LYS A 329 2.74 -10.34 8.79
N ALA A 330 3.52 -10.03 7.75
CA ALA A 330 4.53 -8.98 7.77
C ALA A 330 3.97 -7.59 8.11
N LEU A 331 2.67 -7.34 7.86
CA LEU A 331 2.00 -6.08 8.15
C LEU A 331 1.46 -5.98 9.59
N ARG A 332 1.56 -7.03 10.42
CA ARG A 332 1.01 -7.04 11.79
C ARG A 332 1.47 -5.84 12.63
N LEU A 333 2.71 -5.38 12.50
CA LEU A 333 3.22 -4.21 13.24
C LEU A 333 2.66 -2.88 12.75
N LYS A 334 2.39 -2.77 11.45
CA LYS A 334 1.76 -1.59 10.84
C LYS A 334 0.34 -1.42 11.38
N LEU A 335 -0.39 -2.53 11.46
CA LEU A 335 -1.75 -2.61 12.00
C LEU A 335 -1.79 -2.42 13.52
N LEU A 336 -0.77 -2.92 14.24
CA LEU A 336 -0.64 -2.68 15.67
C LEU A 336 -0.43 -1.18 15.96
N GLY A 337 0.29 -0.48 15.08
CA GLY A 337 0.61 0.94 15.18
C GLY A 337 1.82 1.21 16.07
N LEU A 338 2.52 2.31 15.82
CA LEU A 338 3.84 2.59 16.40
C LEU A 338 3.91 2.50 17.92
N VAL A 339 2.98 3.14 18.62
CA VAL A 339 3.00 3.23 20.10
C VAL A 339 2.92 1.84 20.72
N ARG A 340 2.02 1.00 20.20
CA ARG A 340 1.83 -0.38 20.67
C ARG A 340 2.97 -1.29 20.22
N THR A 341 3.55 -1.06 19.04
CA THR A 341 4.76 -1.75 18.58
C THR A 341 5.93 -1.48 19.52
N VAL A 342 6.21 -0.22 19.89
CA VAL A 342 7.28 0.10 20.85
C VAL A 342 7.04 -0.55 22.21
N ALA A 343 5.80 -0.57 22.69
CA ALA A 343 5.44 -1.26 23.93
C ALA A 343 5.66 -2.78 23.84
N LEU A 344 5.29 -3.42 22.71
CA LEU A 344 5.56 -4.83 22.46
C LEU A 344 7.07 -5.13 22.51
N LEU A 345 7.89 -4.34 21.82
CA LEU A 345 9.33 -4.55 21.82
C LEU A 345 9.94 -4.32 23.20
N ARG A 346 9.44 -3.33 23.95
CA ARG A 346 9.85 -3.10 25.34
C ARG A 346 9.57 -4.32 26.21
N ASP A 347 8.38 -4.91 26.10
CA ASP A 347 8.03 -6.12 26.84
C ASP A 347 8.94 -7.31 26.50
N HIS A 348 9.47 -7.40 25.26
CA HIS A 348 10.49 -8.39 24.92
C HIS A 348 11.82 -8.12 25.62
N VAL A 349 12.30 -6.87 25.62
CA VAL A 349 13.54 -6.48 26.32
C VAL A 349 13.43 -6.78 27.82
N ASP A 350 12.25 -6.51 28.40
CA ASP A 350 11.99 -6.71 29.83
C ASP A 350 11.69 -8.19 30.19
N GLY A 351 11.65 -9.10 29.19
CA GLY A 351 11.34 -10.51 29.38
C GLY A 351 9.88 -10.81 29.74
N LEU A 352 8.97 -9.86 29.52
CA LEU A 352 7.54 -9.95 29.79
C LEU A 352 6.75 -10.55 28.61
N CYS A 353 7.37 -10.64 27.43
CA CYS A 353 6.79 -11.22 26.23
C CYS A 353 7.78 -12.15 25.53
N SER A 354 7.31 -13.31 25.09
CA SER A 354 8.06 -14.25 24.24
C SER A 354 7.44 -14.45 22.86
N ASP A 355 6.29 -13.82 22.60
CA ASP A 355 5.56 -13.92 21.32
C ASP A 355 6.24 -13.03 20.27
N ASP A 356 6.88 -13.63 19.28
CA ASP A 356 7.56 -12.93 18.18
C ASP A 356 6.61 -12.31 17.16
N PHE A 357 5.30 -12.31 17.42
CA PHE A 357 4.26 -11.77 16.56
C PHE A 357 4.17 -12.46 15.19
N GLY A 358 4.71 -13.68 15.07
CA GLY A 358 4.76 -14.47 13.84
C GLY A 358 5.92 -14.15 12.91
N PHE A 359 6.93 -13.40 13.37
CA PHE A 359 8.15 -13.11 12.59
C PHE A 359 9.22 -14.22 12.68
N GLY A 360 8.96 -15.28 13.44
CA GLY A 360 9.84 -16.46 13.57
C GLY A 360 11.01 -16.28 14.53
N SER A 361 11.36 -15.04 14.90
CA SER A 361 12.29 -14.75 15.98
C SER A 361 12.10 -13.33 16.53
N THR A 362 12.55 -13.10 17.76
CA THR A 362 12.60 -11.74 18.35
C THR A 362 13.47 -10.80 17.51
N HIS A 363 14.58 -11.27 16.94
CA HIS A 363 15.43 -10.41 16.09
C HIS A 363 14.69 -9.96 14.82
N ALA A 364 14.01 -10.89 14.13
CA ALA A 364 13.21 -10.57 12.94
C ALA A 364 12.04 -9.61 13.26
N LEU A 365 11.42 -9.74 14.43
CA LEU A 365 10.41 -8.80 14.92
C LEU A 365 10.99 -7.38 15.08
N PHE A 366 12.18 -7.26 15.67
CA PHE A 366 12.86 -5.98 15.82
C PHE A 366 13.28 -5.38 14.47
N GLU A 367 13.78 -6.20 13.55
CA GLU A 367 14.13 -5.78 12.18
C GLU A 367 12.90 -5.23 11.44
N ALA A 368 11.78 -5.95 11.48
CA ALA A 368 10.52 -5.51 10.91
C ALA A 368 10.03 -4.19 11.52
N ALA A 369 10.20 -4.02 12.84
CA ALA A 369 9.86 -2.76 13.50
C ALA A 369 10.77 -1.61 13.06
N VAL A 370 12.07 -1.83 12.90
CA VAL A 370 13.01 -0.82 12.38
C VAL A 370 12.59 -0.38 10.97
N ARG A 371 12.27 -1.34 10.09
CA ARG A 371 11.76 -1.06 8.73
C ARG A 371 10.45 -0.26 8.76
N LEU A 372 9.53 -0.58 9.68
CA LEU A 372 8.28 0.17 9.86
C LEU A 372 8.52 1.65 10.18
N PHE A 373 9.56 1.98 10.96
CA PHE A 373 9.89 3.37 11.27
C PHE A 373 10.65 4.10 10.13
N ILE A 374 11.48 3.37 9.37
CA ILE A 374 12.32 3.92 8.29
C ILE A 374 11.53 4.17 6.99
N GLY A 375 10.40 3.46 6.78
CA GLY A 375 9.66 3.34 5.51
C GLY A 375 9.65 4.53 4.53
N ALA A 376 9.64 4.21 3.24
CA ALA A 376 9.93 5.13 2.12
C ALA A 376 9.02 6.37 2.04
N GLU A 377 7.79 6.29 2.53
CA GLU A 377 6.89 7.44 2.57
C GLU A 377 6.83 8.02 3.99
N PRO A 378 6.96 9.36 4.15
CA PRO A 378 6.82 10.04 5.43
C PRO A 378 5.37 10.00 5.89
N GLY A 379 4.91 8.84 6.37
CA GLY A 379 3.62 8.68 6.99
C GLY A 379 3.55 9.40 8.35
N PRO A 380 2.35 9.50 8.96
CA PRO A 380 2.15 10.06 10.30
C PRO A 380 2.99 9.40 11.42
N ALA A 381 3.58 8.25 11.11
CA ALA A 381 4.46 7.43 11.93
C ALA A 381 5.90 7.99 12.04
N GLN A 382 6.45 8.52 10.95
CA GLN A 382 7.50 9.54 11.02
C GLN A 382 6.87 10.77 11.75
N PHE A 383 7.48 11.90 12.09
CA PHE A 383 6.81 12.96 12.88
C PHE A 383 6.32 12.65 14.32
N ASN A 384 5.92 11.42 14.70
CA ASN A 384 5.61 11.07 16.09
C ASN A 384 6.91 10.95 16.91
N ARG A 385 7.44 12.11 17.33
CA ARG A 385 8.73 12.24 18.03
C ARG A 385 8.81 11.40 19.31
N PRO A 386 7.78 11.35 20.19
CA PRO A 386 7.80 10.48 21.37
C PRO A 386 8.06 9.01 21.01
N SER A 387 7.36 8.47 20.00
CA SER A 387 7.54 7.09 19.57
C SER A 387 8.94 6.82 19.00
N ARG A 388 9.55 7.80 18.31
CA ARG A 388 10.92 7.68 17.81
C ARG A 388 11.95 7.54 18.93
N LEU A 389 11.88 8.43 19.93
CA LEU A 389 12.79 8.36 21.07
C LEU A 389 12.57 7.08 21.89
N ALA A 390 11.31 6.68 22.08
CA ALA A 390 10.99 5.44 22.77
C ALA A 390 11.53 4.21 22.01
N MET A 391 11.39 4.17 20.69
CA MET A 391 11.98 3.12 19.84
C MET A 391 13.51 3.09 19.95
N ALA A 392 14.17 4.25 19.86
CA ALA A 392 15.62 4.38 20.02
C ALA A 392 16.09 3.78 21.36
N ASN A 393 15.41 4.11 22.46
CA ASN A 393 15.73 3.57 23.78
C ASN A 393 15.51 2.04 23.83
N VAL A 394 14.44 1.53 23.23
CA VAL A 394 14.21 0.06 23.16
C VAL A 394 15.33 -0.65 22.40
N LEU A 395 15.78 -0.11 21.27
CA LEU A 395 16.90 -0.67 20.51
C LEU A 395 18.22 -0.63 21.31
N PHE A 396 18.45 0.44 22.06
CA PHE A 396 19.63 0.56 22.91
C PHE A 396 19.66 -0.54 23.98
N ASP A 397 18.52 -0.77 24.63
CA ASP A 397 18.42 -1.78 25.69
C ASP A 397 18.49 -3.21 25.11
N TYR A 398 17.92 -3.43 23.92
CA TYR A 398 18.07 -4.69 23.18
C TYR A 398 19.54 -4.99 22.82
N GLY A 399 20.32 -3.95 22.51
CA GLY A 399 21.79 -4.05 22.43
C GLY A 399 22.36 -4.50 21.08
N ASP A 400 21.55 -4.53 20.02
CA ASP A 400 21.99 -4.86 18.66
C ASP A 400 22.48 -3.62 17.90
N CYS A 401 23.79 -3.54 17.66
CA CYS A 401 24.42 -2.41 16.98
C CYS A 401 23.95 -2.23 15.53
N THR A 402 23.64 -3.32 14.82
CA THR A 402 23.22 -3.28 13.41
C THR A 402 21.83 -2.66 13.31
N LEU A 403 20.89 -3.08 14.15
CA LEU A 403 19.54 -2.49 14.17
C LEU A 403 19.54 -1.01 14.57
N MET A 404 20.40 -0.60 15.50
CA MET A 404 20.58 0.81 15.86
C MET A 404 21.20 1.62 14.72
N ALA A 405 22.17 1.05 14.00
CA ALA A 405 22.79 1.63 12.82
C ALA A 405 21.77 1.82 11.69
N ASP A 406 20.96 0.80 11.40
CA ASP A 406 19.91 0.87 10.38
C ASP A 406 18.85 1.91 10.74
N TYR A 407 18.39 1.91 12.00
CA TYR A 407 17.44 2.90 12.50
C TYR A 407 17.99 4.34 12.39
N LEU A 408 19.25 4.56 12.78
CA LEU A 408 19.86 5.88 12.71
C LEU A 408 20.03 6.34 11.25
N GLY A 409 20.56 5.48 10.38
CA GLY A 409 20.85 5.80 8.98
C GLY A 409 19.60 6.01 8.13
N GLY A 410 18.58 5.17 8.33
CA GLY A 410 17.35 5.21 7.54
C GLY A 410 16.38 6.34 7.90
N MET A 411 16.50 6.92 9.10
CA MET A 411 15.51 7.87 9.60
C MET A 411 15.65 9.32 9.10
N ARG A 412 14.48 9.91 8.82
CA ARG A 412 14.16 11.35 8.72
C ARG A 412 14.44 12.20 9.96
N TRP A 413 15.68 12.63 10.26
CA TRP A 413 15.96 13.53 11.41
C TRP A 413 15.83 15.02 11.08
N ASN A 414 15.11 15.78 11.89
CA ASN A 414 14.97 17.25 11.73
C ASN A 414 15.52 18.00 12.95
N ALA A 415 15.59 19.34 12.86
CA ALA A 415 16.15 20.20 13.91
C ALA A 415 15.46 20.07 15.28
N HIS A 416 14.24 19.55 15.35
CA HIS A 416 13.51 19.36 16.61
C HIS A 416 13.77 17.98 17.25
N ASP A 417 14.47 17.08 16.56
CA ASP A 417 14.78 15.74 17.05
C ASP A 417 16.03 15.73 17.94
N VAL A 418 16.46 16.89 18.46
CA VAL A 418 17.63 17.04 19.35
C VAL A 418 17.58 16.17 20.61
N ALA A 419 16.38 15.75 21.03
CA ALA A 419 16.21 14.81 22.14
C ALA A 419 16.82 13.40 21.86
N ILE A 420 17.09 13.06 20.59
CA ILE A 420 17.73 11.80 20.17
C ILE A 420 19.26 11.89 20.28
N VAL A 421 19.85 13.09 20.33
CA VAL A 421 21.31 13.27 20.37
C VAL A 421 21.97 12.52 21.54
N PRO A 422 21.48 12.59 22.80
CA PRO A 422 22.06 11.83 23.90
C PRO A 422 22.05 10.31 23.66
N TRP A 423 21.04 9.79 22.97
CA TRP A 423 20.98 8.39 22.58
C TRP A 423 22.07 8.06 21.56
N VAL A 424 22.26 8.86 20.50
CA VAL A 424 23.34 8.62 19.52
C VAL A 424 24.71 8.63 20.20
N VAL A 425 24.96 9.57 21.11
CA VAL A 425 26.20 9.64 21.88
C VAL A 425 26.39 8.40 22.74
N ALA A 426 25.33 7.92 23.41
CA ALA A 426 25.37 6.69 24.20
C ALA A 426 25.66 5.45 23.35
N VAL A 427 25.10 5.36 22.14
CA VAL A 427 25.37 4.26 21.19
C VAL A 427 26.84 4.27 20.77
N VAL A 428 27.37 5.43 20.36
CA VAL A 428 28.78 5.57 19.98
C VAL A 428 29.71 5.27 21.16
N ARG A 429 29.35 5.69 22.37
CA ARG A 429 30.11 5.34 23.59
C ARG A 429 30.13 3.83 23.85
N ARG A 430 29.01 3.15 23.62
CA ARG A 430 28.87 1.70 23.87
C ARG A 430 29.59 0.84 22.83
N PHE A 431 29.49 1.18 21.55
CA PHE A 431 29.97 0.33 20.44
C PHE A 431 31.20 0.89 19.70
N GLY A 432 31.59 2.12 20.00
CA GLY A 432 32.67 2.85 19.33
C GLY A 432 32.22 3.56 18.05
N LEU A 433 32.90 4.66 17.73
CA LEU A 433 32.67 5.42 16.50
C LEU A 433 32.87 4.58 15.22
N PRO A 434 33.88 3.69 15.10
CA PRO A 434 34.06 2.87 13.90
C PRO A 434 32.84 2.03 13.54
N SER A 435 32.19 1.41 14.54
CA SER A 435 30.99 0.58 14.36
C SER A 435 29.78 1.37 13.86
N MET A 436 29.71 2.68 14.17
CA MET A 436 28.61 3.56 13.77
C MET A 436 28.93 4.44 12.56
N THR A 437 30.18 4.44 12.08
CA THR A 437 30.66 5.36 11.03
C THR A 437 29.82 5.24 9.76
N GLU A 438 29.49 4.02 9.33
CA GLU A 438 28.71 3.82 8.10
C GLU A 438 27.30 4.39 8.24
N ALA A 439 26.57 4.07 9.31
CA ALA A 439 25.23 4.61 9.56
C ALA A 439 25.19 6.14 9.64
N LEU A 440 26.16 6.69 10.36
CA LEU A 440 26.37 8.13 10.50
C LEU A 440 26.68 8.81 9.15
N SER A 441 27.40 8.13 8.25
CA SER A 441 27.68 8.64 6.90
C SER A 441 26.50 8.50 5.94
N ARG A 442 25.62 7.50 6.18
CA ARG A 442 24.42 7.19 5.40
C ARG A 442 23.16 7.90 5.89
N LEU A 443 23.26 8.79 6.88
CA LEU A 443 22.12 9.58 7.34
C LEU A 443 21.34 10.14 6.17
N HIS A 444 20.03 9.91 6.16
CA HIS A 444 19.14 10.26 5.07
C HIS A 444 19.41 11.68 4.52
N TYR A 445 19.38 11.84 3.20
CA TYR A 445 19.75 13.10 2.53
C TYR A 445 18.83 14.28 2.90
N SER A 446 17.76 14.10 3.65
CA SER A 446 16.92 15.20 4.14
C SER A 446 17.03 15.43 5.66
N THR A 447 18.06 14.84 6.27
CA THR A 447 18.43 15.07 7.67
C THR A 447 18.88 16.53 7.87
N SER A 448 18.41 17.17 8.94
CA SER A 448 18.77 18.55 9.29
C SER A 448 20.24 18.66 9.70
N GLY A 449 20.94 19.64 9.13
CA GLY A 449 22.30 20.00 9.53
C GLY A 449 22.40 20.49 10.99
N VAL A 450 21.34 21.05 11.57
CA VAL A 450 21.31 21.45 13.00
C VAL A 450 21.33 20.21 13.89
N PHE A 451 20.48 19.22 13.58
CA PHE A 451 20.51 17.93 14.28
C PHE A 451 21.88 17.29 14.14
N TRP A 452 22.42 17.26 12.93
CA TRP A 452 23.70 16.63 12.65
C TRP A 452 24.87 17.28 13.39
N ARG A 453 24.94 18.61 13.37
CA ARG A 453 25.89 19.38 14.18
C ARG A 453 25.81 19.00 15.66
N LYS A 454 24.61 18.89 16.23
CA LYS A 454 24.44 18.53 17.65
C LYS A 454 24.91 17.12 17.96
N VAL A 455 24.71 16.17 17.05
CA VAL A 455 25.28 14.81 17.16
C VAL A 455 26.81 14.88 17.18
N LEU A 456 27.43 15.59 16.25
CA LEU A 456 28.89 15.73 16.16
C LEU A 456 29.47 16.41 17.41
N GLU A 457 28.86 17.51 17.87
CA GLU A 457 29.23 18.19 19.12
C GLU A 457 29.14 17.24 20.32
N GLY A 458 28.06 16.44 20.40
CA GLY A 458 27.86 15.48 21.48
C GLY A 458 28.90 14.36 21.48
N ILE A 459 29.21 13.78 20.32
CA ILE A 459 30.23 12.72 20.21
C ILE A 459 31.62 13.27 20.50
N GLY A 460 31.95 14.45 19.98
CA GLY A 460 33.24 15.10 20.21
C GLY A 460 33.48 15.45 21.67
N ALA A 461 32.44 15.93 22.37
CA ALA A 461 32.52 16.20 23.80
C ALA A 461 32.78 14.93 24.64
N ASP A 462 32.25 13.79 24.21
CA ASP A 462 32.45 12.50 24.89
C ASP A 462 33.78 11.83 24.51
N ASN A 463 34.29 12.08 23.29
CA ASN A 463 35.47 11.45 22.73
C ASN A 463 36.37 12.45 21.98
N PRO A 464 37.15 13.30 22.68
CA PRO A 464 37.97 14.35 22.05
C PRO A 464 39.03 13.84 21.07
N SER A 465 39.46 12.57 21.20
CA SER A 465 40.43 11.96 20.27
C SER A 465 39.86 11.72 18.87
N CYS A 466 38.54 11.76 18.70
CA CYS A 466 37.86 11.45 17.44
C CYS A 466 37.58 12.69 16.57
N GLU A 467 38.10 13.88 16.92
CA GLU A 467 37.85 15.14 16.19
C GLU A 467 38.04 15.00 14.66
N ARG A 468 39.12 14.33 14.24
CA ARG A 468 39.41 14.11 12.82
C ARG A 468 38.39 13.20 12.13
N ASP A 469 38.00 12.11 12.78
CA ASP A 469 37.01 11.18 12.23
C ASP A 469 35.63 11.85 12.12
N LEU A 470 35.27 12.69 13.10
CA LEU A 470 34.04 13.49 13.08
C LEU A 470 34.04 14.52 11.95
N TYR A 471 35.17 15.19 11.71
CA TYR A 471 35.33 16.09 10.58
C TYR A 471 35.14 15.35 9.25
N ASP A 472 35.82 14.22 9.06
CA ASP A 472 35.74 13.42 7.84
C ASP A 472 34.31 12.93 7.59
N LEU A 473 33.62 12.49 8.65
CA LEU A 473 32.23 12.04 8.61
C LEU A 473 31.27 13.17 8.23
N ALA A 474 31.41 14.34 8.87
CA ALA A 474 30.61 15.52 8.58
C ALA A 474 30.83 16.03 7.15
N SER A 475 32.09 16.02 6.69
CA SER A 475 32.48 16.40 5.33
C SER A 475 31.85 15.48 4.29
N ARG A 476 31.96 14.15 4.45
CA ARG A 476 31.35 13.18 3.52
C ARG A 476 29.84 13.34 3.43
N TRP A 477 29.16 13.45 4.56
CA TRP A 477 27.72 13.66 4.59
C TRP A 477 27.34 14.96 3.87
N TRP A 478 28.08 16.04 4.14
CA TRP A 478 27.85 17.34 3.50
C TRP A 478 28.02 17.29 1.98
N THR A 479 29.07 16.63 1.48
CA THR A 479 29.28 16.45 0.03
C THR A 479 28.15 15.65 -0.62
N ALA A 480 27.60 14.65 0.06
CA ALA A 480 26.45 13.88 -0.42
C ALA A 480 25.17 14.73 -0.47
N GLN A 481 24.93 15.54 0.56
CA GLN A 481 23.76 16.41 0.74
C GLN A 481 23.60 17.49 -0.32
N LEU A 482 24.70 18.14 -0.70
CA LEU A 482 24.70 19.23 -1.68
C LEU A 482 24.18 18.82 -3.06
N ARG A 483 24.14 17.51 -3.36
CA ARG A 483 23.54 17.00 -4.60
C ARG A 483 22.01 17.07 -4.60
N TRP A 484 21.36 17.13 -3.43
CA TRP A 484 19.93 16.85 -3.29
C TRP A 484 19.08 18.01 -2.78
N ASN A 485 19.62 18.89 -1.92
CA ASN A 485 18.84 19.96 -1.30
C ASN A 485 19.50 21.34 -1.46
N GLY A 486 18.80 22.30 -2.10
CA GLY A 486 19.17 23.71 -2.09
C GLY A 486 19.17 24.24 -0.64
N MET A 487 20.17 25.03 -0.26
CA MET A 487 20.51 25.24 1.16
C MET A 487 19.40 25.86 2.04
N PRO A 488 18.92 25.14 3.07
CA PRO A 488 18.31 25.75 4.24
C PRO A 488 19.36 26.33 5.20
N THR A 489 18.91 27.10 6.20
CA THR A 489 19.65 27.56 7.41
C THR A 489 20.53 26.49 8.04
N ASP A 490 20.09 25.25 7.95
CA ASP A 490 20.70 24.10 8.60
C ASP A 490 22.04 23.73 7.95
N GLY A 491 22.17 23.92 6.64
CA GLY A 491 23.42 23.68 5.92
C GLY A 491 24.52 24.67 6.32
N ILE A 492 24.17 25.96 6.41
CA ILE A 492 25.08 27.03 6.83
C ILE A 492 25.61 26.76 8.24
N SER A 493 24.75 26.27 9.14
CA SER A 493 25.12 25.96 10.52
C SER A 493 26.13 24.81 10.63
N LEU A 494 26.00 23.78 9.77
CA LEU A 494 26.96 22.69 9.69
C LEU A 494 28.28 23.12 9.05
N VAL A 495 28.24 23.96 8.01
CA VAL A 495 29.45 24.50 7.38
C VAL A 495 30.26 25.35 8.35
N ALA A 496 29.59 26.16 9.17
CA ALA A 496 30.25 26.90 10.24
C ALA A 496 30.95 25.95 11.22
N TRP A 497 30.30 24.84 11.60
CA TRP A 497 30.91 23.82 12.44
C TRP A 497 32.10 23.14 11.76
N LEU A 498 32.00 22.77 10.47
CA LEU A 498 33.10 22.22 9.69
C LEU A 498 34.29 23.19 9.67
N TYR A 499 34.03 24.49 9.56
CA TYR A 499 35.08 25.51 9.60
C TYR A 499 35.79 25.59 10.94
N GLU A 500 35.01 25.62 12.03
CA GLU A 500 35.56 25.65 13.38
C GLU A 500 36.39 24.40 13.71
N ASN A 501 36.11 23.27 13.04
CA ASN A 501 36.76 21.98 13.29
C ASN A 501 37.67 21.50 12.16
N ALA A 502 37.97 22.36 11.16
CA ALA A 502 38.81 21.98 10.02
C ALA A 502 40.26 21.68 10.40
N VAL A 503 40.72 22.22 11.53
CA VAL A 503 42.01 21.94 12.13
C VAL A 503 41.84 21.68 13.62
N ALA A 504 42.68 20.81 14.17
CA ALA A 504 42.73 20.59 15.62
C ALA A 504 42.99 21.93 16.35
N PRO A 505 42.42 22.16 17.54
CA PRO A 505 42.60 23.41 18.29
C PRO A 505 44.06 23.80 18.51
N SER A 506 44.93 22.81 18.77
CA SER A 506 46.38 23.02 18.92
C SER A 506 47.05 23.53 17.64
N THR A 507 46.63 23.03 16.48
CA THR A 507 47.08 23.49 15.17
C THR A 507 46.58 24.92 14.91
N HIS A 508 45.32 25.22 15.24
CA HIS A 508 44.79 26.57 15.11
C HIS A 508 45.59 27.59 15.92
N VAL A 509 45.92 27.25 17.18
CA VAL A 509 46.75 28.10 18.05
C VAL A 509 48.15 28.27 17.46
N ALA A 510 48.76 27.20 16.96
CA ALA A 510 50.08 27.26 16.31
C ALA A 510 50.10 28.14 15.05
N LEU A 511 49.05 28.06 14.22
CA LEU A 511 48.87 28.93 13.05
C LEU A 511 48.65 30.38 13.49
N SER A 512 47.82 30.61 14.51
CA SER A 512 47.51 31.95 15.07
C SER A 512 48.73 32.66 15.65
N MET A 513 49.72 31.92 16.13
CA MET A 513 50.99 32.50 16.58
C MET A 513 51.95 32.88 15.45
N ARG A 514 51.74 32.38 14.23
CA ARG A 514 52.71 32.47 13.13
C ARG A 514 52.21 33.21 11.90
N LEU A 515 50.89 33.29 11.72
CA LEU A 515 50.27 33.83 10.53
C LEU A 515 49.24 34.91 10.92
N PRO A 516 49.04 35.94 10.08
CA PRO A 516 47.93 36.87 10.25
C PRO A 516 46.59 36.13 10.10
N ALA A 517 45.55 36.62 10.78
CA ALA A 517 44.22 35.98 10.80
C ALA A 517 43.67 35.71 9.37
N ASP A 518 43.84 36.66 8.45
CA ASP A 518 43.37 36.51 7.06
C ASP A 518 44.06 35.34 6.33
N ALA A 519 45.32 35.04 6.64
CA ALA A 519 46.03 33.91 6.03
C ALA A 519 45.54 32.57 6.60
N ILE A 520 45.22 32.53 7.89
CA ILE A 520 44.64 31.34 8.54
C ILE A 520 43.27 31.06 7.96
N ASP A 521 42.41 32.08 7.86
CA ASP A 521 41.08 31.92 7.31
C ASP A 521 41.11 31.40 5.86
N ASN A 522 42.06 31.88 5.04
CA ASN A 522 42.26 31.37 3.68
C ASN A 522 42.74 29.90 3.67
N ILE A 523 43.62 29.50 4.58
CA ILE A 523 44.07 28.10 4.71
C ILE A 523 42.89 27.21 5.11
N LEU A 524 42.08 27.62 6.10
CA LEU A 524 40.91 26.85 6.53
C LEU A 524 39.87 26.75 5.43
N LEU A 525 39.61 27.85 4.70
CA LEU A 525 38.77 27.83 3.51
C LEU A 525 39.24 26.86 2.43
N MET A 526 40.55 26.70 2.24
CA MET A 526 41.09 25.76 1.26
C MET A 526 40.97 24.30 1.70
N MET A 527 40.92 24.07 3.02
CA MET A 527 40.78 22.73 3.60
C MET A 527 39.33 22.22 3.61
N ILE A 528 38.38 23.13 3.73
CA ILE A 528 36.97 22.84 3.56
C ILE A 528 36.71 22.92 2.06
N ASP A 529 36.33 21.84 1.39
CA ASP A 529 35.88 21.97 0.01
C ASP A 529 34.60 22.83 0.00
N VAL A 530 34.79 24.13 -0.21
CA VAL A 530 33.71 25.12 -0.33
C VAL A 530 33.16 25.15 -1.75
N THR A 531 33.78 24.46 -2.71
CA THR A 531 33.32 24.39 -4.10
C THR A 531 31.85 23.96 -4.23
N PRO A 532 31.38 22.93 -3.50
CA PRO A 532 29.96 22.57 -3.55
C PRO A 532 29.07 23.54 -2.74
N LEU A 533 29.62 24.49 -1.94
CA LEU A 533 28.86 25.66 -1.44
C LEU A 533 28.55 26.66 -2.55
N VAL A 534 29.43 26.75 -3.55
CA VAL A 534 29.41 27.75 -4.63
C VAL A 534 28.68 27.25 -5.88
N LYS A 535 28.51 25.92 -6.04
CA LYS A 535 27.69 25.37 -7.12
C LYS A 535 26.21 25.59 -6.83
N GLU A 536 25.55 26.24 -7.79
CA GLU A 536 24.14 26.69 -7.81
C GLU A 536 23.22 25.97 -6.81
N PRO A 537 22.92 26.58 -5.64
CA PRO A 537 21.82 26.10 -4.83
C PRO A 537 20.54 26.18 -5.66
N ARG A 538 19.94 25.03 -5.99
CA ARG A 538 18.66 24.94 -6.73
C ARG A 538 17.53 25.76 -6.11
N ASP A 539 17.66 26.11 -4.83
CA ASP A 539 16.69 26.88 -4.04
C ASP A 539 17.31 28.14 -3.41
N SER A 540 18.05 28.88 -4.24
CA SER A 540 18.80 30.06 -3.83
C SER A 540 17.96 31.24 -3.30
N ARG A 541 16.64 31.14 -3.42
CA ARG A 541 15.64 32.11 -2.94
C ARG A 541 15.68 32.31 -1.42
N GLY A 542 16.15 31.30 -0.68
CA GLY A 542 16.16 31.29 0.79
C GLY A 542 17.42 31.84 1.46
N LEU A 543 18.53 32.02 0.74
CA LEU A 543 19.84 32.28 1.36
C LEU A 543 19.88 33.58 2.20
N PRO A 544 19.41 34.75 1.71
CA PRO A 544 19.34 35.96 2.54
C PRO A 544 18.51 35.81 3.81
N ALA A 545 17.34 35.17 3.71
CA ALA A 545 16.46 34.93 4.85
C ALA A 545 17.12 33.96 5.85
N ALA A 546 17.84 32.95 5.35
CA ALA A 546 18.60 32.02 6.16
C ALA A 546 19.73 32.72 6.92
N LEU A 547 20.55 33.53 6.23
CA LEU A 547 21.60 34.34 6.86
C LEU A 547 21.02 35.30 7.91
N TRP A 548 19.87 35.90 7.64
CA TRP A 548 19.19 36.75 8.60
C TRP A 548 18.75 36.00 9.86
N SER A 549 18.21 34.79 9.70
CA SER A 549 17.84 33.96 10.86
C SER A 549 19.05 33.53 11.69
N LEU A 550 20.21 33.38 11.06
CA LEU A 550 21.47 33.01 11.70
C LEU A 550 22.25 34.20 12.26
N ARG A 551 21.78 35.45 12.11
CA ARG A 551 22.54 36.65 12.53
C ARG A 551 22.94 36.67 14.01
N ALA A 552 22.22 35.92 14.86
CA ALA A 552 22.53 35.78 16.28
C ALA A 552 23.66 34.76 16.56
N THR A 553 23.97 33.89 15.59
CA THR A 553 25.07 32.93 15.67
C THR A 553 26.19 33.41 14.76
N PRO A 554 27.30 33.94 15.29
CA PRO A 554 28.35 34.52 14.48
C PRO A 554 28.96 33.46 13.56
N LEU A 555 28.76 33.61 12.25
CA LEU A 555 29.47 32.83 11.26
C LEU A 555 30.93 33.29 11.23
N PRO A 556 31.89 32.39 10.93
CA PRO A 556 33.24 32.79 10.58
C PRO A 556 33.18 33.89 9.52
N ARG A 557 33.92 34.99 9.76
CA ARG A 557 33.85 36.23 8.95
C ARG A 557 33.96 35.94 7.46
N VAL A 558 34.82 35.00 7.12
CA VAL A 558 35.11 34.60 5.75
C VAL A 558 33.95 33.82 5.10
N LEU A 559 33.29 32.93 5.84
CA LEU A 559 32.05 32.28 5.37
C LEU A 559 30.92 33.29 5.22
N GLN A 560 30.75 34.19 6.20
CA GLN A 560 29.77 35.26 6.13
C GLN A 560 29.97 36.11 4.87
N TYR A 561 31.23 36.44 4.56
CA TYR A 561 31.60 37.19 3.35
C TYR A 561 31.38 36.42 2.05
N ALA A 562 31.68 35.13 2.03
CA ALA A 562 31.42 34.28 0.87
C ALA A 562 29.90 34.17 0.60
N TYR A 563 29.09 33.92 1.63
CA TYR A 563 27.65 33.82 1.49
C TYR A 563 26.99 35.16 1.14
N LEU A 564 27.43 36.27 1.72
CA LEU A 564 26.92 37.60 1.32
C LEU A 564 27.30 37.96 -0.11
N ASN A 565 28.52 37.62 -0.55
CA ASN A 565 28.93 37.83 -1.94
C ASN A 565 28.05 37.01 -2.90
N MET A 566 27.83 35.74 -2.58
CA MET A 566 26.96 34.85 -3.37
C MET A 566 25.51 35.36 -3.38
N ALA A 567 25.00 35.76 -2.23
CA ALA A 567 23.65 36.29 -2.10
C ALA A 567 23.46 37.66 -2.77
N LEU A 568 24.53 38.36 -3.17
CA LEU A 568 24.48 39.63 -3.91
C LEU A 568 24.68 39.47 -5.42
N GLN A 569 24.99 38.26 -5.90
CA GLN A 569 25.15 38.00 -7.33
C GLN A 569 23.82 38.24 -8.07
N PRO A 570 23.81 38.92 -9.24
CA PRO A 570 22.58 39.34 -9.92
C PRO A 570 21.56 38.22 -10.16
N ASP A 571 22.04 37.03 -10.50
CA ASP A 571 21.22 35.84 -10.78
C ASP A 571 20.40 35.38 -9.56
N TYR A 572 20.81 35.78 -8.36
CA TYR A 572 20.23 35.36 -7.10
C TYR A 572 19.22 36.36 -6.52
N VAL A 573 19.35 37.64 -6.85
CA VAL A 573 18.60 38.71 -6.17
C VAL A 573 17.65 39.48 -7.07
N ASN A 574 17.83 39.39 -8.39
CA ASN A 574 16.99 40.12 -9.32
C ASN A 574 15.52 39.66 -9.36
N TYR A 575 15.18 38.56 -8.70
CA TYR A 575 13.83 37.99 -8.76
C TYR A 575 12.99 38.18 -7.48
N TYR A 576 13.57 38.61 -6.35
CA TYR A 576 12.85 38.56 -5.06
C TYR A 576 13.03 39.81 -4.19
N ASP A 577 11.89 40.44 -3.88
CA ASP A 577 11.78 41.61 -3.03
C ASP A 577 12.19 41.32 -1.57
N GLU A 578 11.83 40.14 -1.05
CA GLU A 578 12.12 39.77 0.33
C GLU A 578 13.62 39.61 0.57
N ALA A 579 14.33 39.02 -0.39
CA ALA A 579 15.79 38.81 -0.37
C ALA A 579 16.55 40.14 -0.26
N ALA A 580 16.15 41.14 -1.06
CA ALA A 580 16.77 42.47 -1.04
C ALA A 580 16.60 43.15 0.34
N ALA A 581 15.45 42.98 0.99
CA ALA A 581 15.20 43.52 2.32
C ALA A 581 16.13 42.91 3.39
N TYR A 582 16.33 41.58 3.36
CA TYR A 582 17.27 40.91 4.26
C TYR A 582 18.72 41.36 4.00
N LEU A 583 19.16 41.42 2.74
CA LEU A 583 20.53 41.81 2.39
C LEU A 583 20.86 43.25 2.76
N LEU A 584 19.91 44.16 2.57
CA LEU A 584 20.05 45.55 3.00
C LEU A 584 20.44 45.60 4.49
N LEU A 585 19.70 44.91 5.36
CA LEU A 585 19.96 44.94 6.80
C LEU A 585 21.17 44.10 7.23
N LEU A 586 21.47 43.00 6.53
CA LEU A 586 22.62 42.13 6.81
C LEU A 586 23.97 42.78 6.48
N THR A 587 23.99 43.71 5.52
CA THR A 587 25.24 44.28 4.99
C THR A 587 25.60 45.62 5.60
N ILE A 588 24.77 46.19 6.48
CA ILE A 588 25.02 47.47 7.18
C ILE A 588 26.37 47.43 7.90
N GLY A 589 27.19 48.47 7.67
CA GLY A 589 28.54 48.59 8.23
C GLY A 589 29.60 47.74 7.51
N SER A 590 29.25 47.08 6.41
CA SER A 590 30.19 46.33 5.57
C SER A 590 30.42 47.02 4.22
N ARG A 591 31.52 46.68 3.54
CA ARG A 591 31.82 47.15 2.18
C ARG A 591 30.81 46.68 1.12
N ARG A 592 29.85 45.83 1.49
CA ARG A 592 28.81 45.28 0.61
C ARG A 592 27.49 46.04 0.71
N PHE A 593 27.38 46.99 1.64
CA PHE A 593 26.17 47.75 1.86
C PHE A 593 25.73 48.49 0.58
N ASP A 594 26.65 49.18 -0.09
CA ASP A 594 26.34 49.95 -1.30
C ASP A 594 25.71 49.09 -2.41
N ALA A 595 26.19 47.85 -2.57
CA ALA A 595 25.62 46.90 -3.54
C ALA A 595 24.21 46.44 -3.13
N ALA A 596 24.01 46.14 -1.84
CA ALA A 596 22.70 45.76 -1.32
C ALA A 596 21.70 46.93 -1.33
N GLU A 597 22.16 48.15 -1.07
CA GLU A 597 21.37 49.38 -1.08
C GLU A 597 20.95 49.74 -2.51
N ALA A 598 21.86 49.65 -3.48
CA ALA A 598 21.54 49.86 -4.89
C ALA A 598 20.42 48.91 -5.34
N LEU A 599 20.54 47.63 -4.99
CA LEU A 599 19.52 46.62 -5.25
C LEU A 599 18.20 46.95 -4.53
N ALA A 600 18.22 47.18 -3.21
CA ALA A 600 17.03 47.47 -2.41
C ALA A 600 16.30 48.73 -2.90
N SER A 601 17.04 49.73 -3.38
CA SER A 601 16.49 50.95 -3.96
C SER A 601 15.65 50.68 -5.21
N THR A 602 16.04 49.71 -6.05
CA THR A 602 15.21 49.30 -7.21
C THR A 602 13.90 48.64 -6.80
N ARG A 603 13.80 48.13 -5.56
CA ARG A 603 12.64 47.39 -5.03
C ARG A 603 11.85 48.18 -3.99
N ARG A 604 12.30 49.40 -3.66
CA ARG A 604 11.73 50.21 -2.58
C ARG A 604 10.22 50.40 -2.68
N ALA A 605 9.67 50.53 -3.88
CA ALA A 605 8.24 50.75 -4.11
C ALA A 605 7.40 49.44 -4.15
N THR A 606 8.01 48.26 -4.12
CA THR A 606 7.26 47.01 -4.27
C THR A 606 6.54 46.65 -2.95
N PRO A 607 5.26 46.27 -2.97
CA PRO A 607 4.51 45.92 -1.76
C PRO A 607 5.13 44.77 -0.95
N LYS A 608 5.75 43.79 -1.61
CA LYS A 608 6.39 42.64 -0.95
C LYS A 608 7.65 43.04 -0.18
N PHE A 609 8.47 43.93 -0.73
CA PHE A 609 9.67 44.46 -0.07
C PHE A 609 9.28 45.20 1.21
N GLN A 610 8.31 46.11 1.09
CA GLN A 610 7.79 46.93 2.20
C GLN A 610 7.14 46.08 3.29
N LYS A 611 6.31 45.10 2.90
CA LYS A 611 5.73 44.13 3.84
C LYS A 611 6.81 43.36 4.60
N THR A 612 7.91 43.01 3.93
CA THR A 612 9.03 42.29 4.55
C THR A 612 9.77 43.18 5.55
N LEU A 613 10.12 44.41 5.19
CA LEU A 613 10.73 45.37 6.12
C LEU A 613 9.85 45.62 7.35
N ALA A 614 8.55 45.85 7.16
CA ALA A 614 7.61 46.03 8.27
C ALA A 614 7.52 44.77 9.16
N THR A 615 7.65 43.58 8.57
CA THR A 615 7.71 42.33 9.32
C THR A 615 9.01 42.22 10.12
N LEU A 616 10.15 42.62 9.53
CA LEU A 616 11.46 42.61 10.19
C LEU A 616 11.52 43.60 11.35
N GLN A 617 10.94 44.79 11.19
CA GLN A 617 10.79 45.79 12.27
C GLN A 617 10.02 45.23 13.46
N LYS A 618 8.91 44.53 13.20
CA LYS A 618 8.05 43.95 14.25
C LYS A 618 8.65 42.72 14.95
N ARG A 619 9.49 41.94 14.25
CA ARG A 619 10.01 40.65 14.74
C ARG A 619 11.30 40.74 15.57
N GLY A 620 11.86 41.94 15.79
CA GLY A 620 12.76 42.21 16.91
C GLY A 620 14.24 42.48 16.62
N GLN A 621 14.96 42.81 17.71
CA GLN A 621 16.38 43.11 17.91
C GLN A 621 17.14 43.53 16.64
N LEU A 622 16.85 44.75 16.20
CA LEU A 622 17.66 45.47 15.24
C LEU A 622 18.72 46.25 16.01
N THR A 623 19.89 46.41 15.39
CA THR A 623 20.86 47.41 15.87
C THR A 623 20.33 48.82 15.57
N ALA A 624 20.77 49.84 16.31
CA ALA A 624 20.36 51.22 16.06
C ALA A 624 20.62 51.67 14.60
N ALA A 625 21.69 51.14 13.97
CA ALA A 625 21.98 51.39 12.56
C ALA A 625 20.98 50.70 11.62
N GLN A 626 20.54 49.49 11.95
CA GLN A 626 19.48 48.78 11.20
C GLN A 626 18.12 49.46 11.34
N GLU A 627 17.77 49.95 12.53
CA GLU A 627 16.53 50.71 12.76
C GLU A 627 16.51 51.98 11.91
N LEU A 628 17.60 52.76 11.93
CA LEU A 628 17.71 53.99 11.16
C LEU A 628 17.56 53.77 9.65
N VAL A 629 18.23 52.75 9.10
CA VAL A 629 18.12 52.41 7.66
C VAL A 629 16.72 51.93 7.34
N LEU A 630 16.12 51.10 8.19
CA LEU A 630 14.79 50.56 7.99
C LEU A 630 13.72 51.66 8.04
N ASP A 631 13.80 52.61 8.97
CA ASP A 631 12.88 53.74 9.08
C ASP A 631 12.92 54.62 7.84
N ASN A 632 14.11 54.90 7.28
CA ASN A 632 14.25 55.63 6.01
C ASN A 632 13.50 54.92 4.86
N TYR A 633 13.62 53.61 4.76
CA TYR A 633 12.96 52.84 3.69
C TYR A 633 11.45 52.68 3.88
N LEU A 634 10.95 52.71 5.12
CA LEU A 634 9.52 52.66 5.43
C LEU A 634 8.84 54.05 5.36
N SER A 635 9.56 55.14 5.65
CA SER A 635 9.01 56.50 5.69
C SER A 635 8.90 57.21 4.34
N SER A 636 9.44 56.59 3.27
CA SER A 636 9.56 57.19 1.93
C SER A 636 8.40 56.85 0.99
N ILE A 637 7.28 56.41 1.55
CA ILE A 637 6.00 56.17 0.88
C ILE A 637 4.99 57.06 1.57
#